data_AF-A0A925IUE0-F1
#
_entry.id   AF-A0A925IUE0-F1
#
_cell.length_a   1.000
_cell.length_b   1.000
_cell.length_c   1.000
_cell.angle_alpha   90.00
_cell.angle_beta   90.00
_cell.angle_gamma   90.00
#
_symmetry.space_group_name_H-M   'P 1'
#
loop_
_entity.id
_entity.type
_entity.pdbx_description
1 polymer ?
#
loop_
_entity_poly.entity_id
_entity_poly.type
_entity_poly.pdbx_seq_one_letter_code
_entity_poly.pdbx_strand_id
1 'polypeptide(L)'
;MFGKVKKILGIEGVKLELIVPDKVDKEAGIVSGIVKLTSLSDNNLIESIHLKMIEKYSRGRGSSKLINEYPMGDLLKIENITISKNDIIEIPFELEFIYVQSEMDKLEDSNIFAKGLVKLAKKARGVHSEYSLRAEANIKGTALHPFDNKPLNLV
;
A
#
# COMPACT_ATOMS: atom_id res chain seq x y z
N MET A 1 -4.34 -20.35 8.34
CA MET A 1 -3.65 -19.24 9.04
C MET A 1 -2.36 -18.95 8.26
N PHE A 2 -2.42 -18.10 7.24
CA PHE A 2 -1.23 -17.73 6.48
C PHE A 2 -0.57 -16.56 7.20
N GLY A 3 0.60 -16.82 7.78
CA GLY A 3 1.42 -15.80 8.43
C GLY A 3 1.67 -14.66 7.44
N LYS A 4 1.30 -13.44 7.84
CA LYS A 4 1.74 -12.20 7.20
C LYS A 4 3.27 -12.25 7.19
N VAL A 5 3.85 -12.69 6.08
CA VAL A 5 5.30 -12.60 5.86
C VAL A 5 5.60 -11.12 5.78
N LYS A 6 6.03 -10.55 6.91
CA LYS A 6 6.65 -9.22 6.97
C LYS A 6 7.92 -9.30 6.12
N LYS A 7 7.82 -9.01 4.83
CA LYS A 7 9.00 -8.80 3.96
C LYS A 7 9.58 -7.44 4.30
N ILE A 8 10.17 -7.34 5.49
CA ILE A 8 10.96 -6.19 5.89
C ILE A 8 12.36 -6.49 5.42
N LEU A 9 12.79 -5.84 4.35
CA LEU A 9 14.17 -5.93 3.89
C LEU A 9 14.91 -4.70 4.44
N GLY A 10 15.84 -4.93 5.37
CA GLY A 10 16.86 -3.93 5.71
C GLY A 10 17.88 -3.95 4.57
N ILE A 11 17.66 -3.12 3.56
CA ILE A 11 18.50 -3.09 2.37
C ILE A 11 19.49 -1.94 2.51
N GLU A 12 20.76 -2.24 2.25
CA GLU A 12 21.84 -1.26 2.15
C GLU A 12 21.96 -0.32 3.38
N GLY A 13 21.65 -0.86 4.56
CA GLY A 13 21.91 -0.18 5.82
C GLY A 13 20.80 0.75 6.31
N VAL A 14 19.61 0.73 5.70
CA VAL A 14 18.42 1.41 6.22
C VAL A 14 17.24 0.44 6.25
N LYS A 15 16.44 0.53 7.30
CA LYS A 15 15.19 -0.21 7.46
C LYS A 15 14.03 0.78 7.42
N LEU A 16 13.02 0.47 6.61
CA LEU A 16 11.78 1.23 6.52
C LEU A 16 10.63 0.40 7.10
N GLU A 17 9.79 1.03 7.93
CA GLU A 17 8.57 0.45 8.46
C GLU A 17 7.39 1.40 8.32
N LEU A 18 6.26 0.88 7.85
CA LEU A 18 4.98 1.59 7.85
C LEU A 18 4.19 1.28 9.13
N ILE A 19 3.85 2.35 9.85
CA ILE A 19 2.98 2.33 11.03
C ILE A 19 1.67 3.03 10.64
N VAL A 20 0.65 2.22 10.39
CA VAL A 20 -0.68 2.65 9.92
C VAL A 20 -1.76 1.84 10.63
N PRO A 21 -2.98 2.37 10.77
CA PRO A 21 -4.10 1.60 11.30
C PRO A 21 -4.44 0.43 10.38
N ASP A 22 -4.86 -0.70 10.95
CA ASP A 22 -5.29 -1.88 10.18
C ASP A 22 -6.59 -1.61 9.40
N LYS A 23 -7.42 -0.69 9.89
CA LYS A 23 -8.70 -0.29 9.28
C LYS A 23 -8.64 1.16 8.85
N VAL A 24 -9.05 1.42 7.62
CA VAL A 24 -9.14 2.76 7.03
C VAL A 24 -10.55 2.92 6.46
N ASP A 25 -11.18 4.05 6.76
CA ASP A 25 -12.46 4.41 6.16
C ASP A 25 -12.27 4.74 4.68
N LYS A 26 -12.94 3.99 3.81
CA LYS A 26 -12.83 4.21 2.35
C LYS A 26 -13.47 5.53 1.89
N GLU A 27 -14.47 6.03 2.63
CA GLU A 27 -15.20 7.26 2.29
C GLU A 27 -14.42 8.50 2.73
N ALA A 28 -13.52 8.35 3.72
CA ALA A 28 -12.64 9.43 4.16
C ALA A 28 -11.62 9.84 3.09
N GLY A 29 -11.26 8.93 2.17
CA GLY A 29 -10.35 9.23 1.06
C GLY A 29 -8.92 9.58 1.49
N ILE A 30 -8.53 9.30 2.74
CA ILE A 30 -7.23 9.64 3.30
C ILE A 30 -6.71 8.53 4.21
N VAL A 31 -5.40 8.24 4.11
CA VAL A 31 -4.66 7.36 5.02
C VAL A 31 -3.57 8.17 5.70
N SER A 32 -3.64 8.28 7.02
CA SER A 32 -2.60 8.90 7.83
C SER A 32 -1.79 7.86 8.59
N GLY A 33 -0.50 8.13 8.76
CA GLY A 33 0.40 7.22 9.46
C GLY A 33 1.80 7.76 9.61
N ILE A 34 2.73 6.88 9.97
CA ILE A 34 4.14 7.20 10.17
C ILE A 34 4.99 6.26 9.32
N VAL A 35 5.91 6.84 8.55
CA VAL A 35 7.06 6.12 7.99
C VAL A 35 8.18 6.18 9.02
N LYS A 36 8.57 5.03 9.56
CA LYS A 36 9.69 4.90 10.50
C LYS A 36 10.91 4.38 9.75
N LEU A 37 11.96 5.18 9.76
CA LEU A 37 13.27 4.85 9.21
C LEU A 37 14.21 4.51 10.35
N THR A 38 14.98 3.45 10.22
CA THR A 38 16.01 3.06 11.18
C THR A 38 17.30 2.81 10.42
N SER A 39 18.35 3.57 10.73
CA SER A 39 19.65 3.38 10.11
C SER A 39 20.43 2.27 10.81
N LEU A 40 20.99 1.37 10.02
CA LEU A 40 21.89 0.28 10.43
C LEU A 40 23.35 0.59 10.08
N SER A 41 23.59 1.57 9.19
CA SER A 41 24.92 2.07 8.79
C SER A 41 25.01 3.59 8.90
N ASP A 42 26.22 4.11 8.77
CA ASP A 42 26.50 5.54 8.78
C ASP A 42 26.36 6.16 7.38
N ASN A 43 26.09 7.47 7.35
CA ASN A 43 26.08 8.31 6.16
C ASN A 43 25.08 7.93 5.07
N ASN A 44 23.89 7.46 5.45
CA ASN A 44 22.82 7.27 4.48
C ASN A 44 22.14 8.60 4.19
N LEU A 45 21.98 8.93 2.90
CA LEU A 45 21.22 10.10 2.46
C LEU A 45 19.95 9.62 1.77
N ILE A 46 18.82 9.88 2.39
CA ILE A 46 17.50 9.66 1.81
C ILE A 46 17.18 10.87 0.94
N GLU A 47 16.86 10.67 -0.34
CA GLU A 47 16.54 11.75 -1.28
C GLU A 47 15.02 11.96 -1.40
N SER A 48 14.26 10.88 -1.29
CA SER A 48 12.80 10.92 -1.37
C SER A 48 12.15 9.71 -0.73
N ILE A 49 10.91 9.86 -0.29
CA ILE A 49 10.05 8.76 0.16
C ILE A 49 8.80 8.76 -0.71
N HIS A 50 8.53 7.61 -1.33
CA HIS A 50 7.38 7.39 -2.19
C HIS A 50 6.39 6.47 -1.48
N LEU A 51 5.18 6.97 -1.25
CA LEU A 51 4.06 6.17 -0.76
C LEU A 51 3.05 5.95 -1.89
N LYS A 52 2.56 4.72 -2.02
CA LYS A 52 1.54 4.32 -2.98
C LYS A 52 0.49 3.45 -2.32
N MET A 53 -0.76 3.82 -2.51
CA MET A 53 -1.88 2.94 -2.20
C MET A 53 -2.30 2.18 -3.46
N ILE A 54 -2.42 0.86 -3.35
CA ILE A 54 -2.65 -0.04 -4.48
C ILE A 54 -3.79 -0.98 -4.13
N GLU A 55 -4.77 -1.08 -5.04
CA GLU A 55 -5.73 -2.17 -5.08
C GLU A 55 -5.17 -3.29 -5.97
N LYS A 56 -5.09 -4.49 -5.41
CA LYS A 56 -4.83 -5.72 -6.15
C LYS A 56 -6.16 -6.42 -6.42
N TYR A 57 -6.64 -6.31 -7.65
CA TYR A 57 -7.85 -6.95 -8.12
C TYR A 57 -7.53 -8.31 -8.74
N SER A 58 -8.15 -9.36 -8.23
CA SER A 58 -7.97 -10.72 -8.76
C SER A 58 -9.29 -11.34 -9.22
N ARG A 59 -9.26 -12.05 -10.34
CA ARG A 59 -10.42 -12.75 -10.92
C ARG A 59 -10.05 -14.14 -11.45
N GLY A 60 -10.98 -15.09 -11.44
CA GLY A 60 -10.74 -16.47 -11.89
C GLY A 60 -10.20 -17.38 -10.78
N ARG A 61 -9.93 -18.65 -11.10
CA ARG A 61 -9.49 -19.68 -10.13
C ARG A 61 -8.36 -20.53 -10.68
N GLY A 62 -7.48 -21.02 -9.80
CA GLY A 62 -6.36 -21.90 -10.18
C GLY A 62 -5.43 -21.26 -11.21
N SER A 63 -5.12 -21.99 -12.28
CA SER A 63 -4.27 -21.54 -13.39
C SER A 63 -4.88 -20.42 -14.25
N SER A 64 -6.18 -20.14 -14.11
CA SER A 64 -6.87 -19.05 -14.82
C SER A 64 -6.95 -17.74 -14.03
N LYS A 65 -6.27 -17.67 -12.86
CA LYS A 65 -6.29 -16.47 -12.01
C LYS A 65 -5.56 -15.32 -12.70
N LEU A 66 -6.27 -14.23 -12.95
CA LEU A 66 -5.72 -12.96 -13.42
C LEU A 66 -5.64 -11.98 -12.26
N ILE A 67 -4.54 -11.23 -12.18
CA ILE A 67 -4.27 -10.24 -11.13
C ILE A 67 -3.91 -8.93 -11.82
N ASN A 68 -4.64 -7.88 -11.48
CA ASN A 68 -4.38 -6.52 -11.90
C ASN A 68 -4.09 -5.66 -10.66
N GLU A 69 -3.19 -4.70 -10.80
CA GLU A 69 -2.89 -3.71 -9.76
C GLU A 69 -3.35 -2.33 -10.23
N TYR A 70 -4.12 -1.64 -9.38
CA TYR A 70 -4.67 -0.32 -9.65
C TYR A 70 -4.15 0.66 -8.59
N PRO A 71 -3.39 1.69 -8.98
CA PRO A 71 -2.97 2.73 -8.06
C PRO A 71 -4.19 3.58 -7.67
N MET A 72 -4.37 3.80 -6.37
CA MET A 72 -5.50 4.55 -5.79
C MET A 72 -5.08 5.93 -5.29
N GLY A 73 -3.81 6.08 -4.90
CA GLY A 73 -3.23 7.30 -4.37
C GLY A 73 -1.71 7.20 -4.36
N ASP A 74 -1.06 8.36 -4.49
CA ASP A 74 0.38 8.49 -4.65
C ASP A 74 0.86 9.73 -3.90
N LEU A 75 1.92 9.59 -3.11
CA LEU A 75 2.53 10.69 -2.39
C LEU A 75 4.05 10.57 -2.51
N LEU A 76 4.67 11.53 -3.19
CA LEU A 76 6.12 11.66 -3.27
C LEU A 76 6.58 12.81 -2.38
N LYS A 77 7.36 12.47 -1.36
CA LYS A 77 7.99 13.44 -0.45
C LYS A 77 9.47 13.54 -0.79
N ILE A 78 9.87 14.63 -1.44
CA ILE A 78 11.27 14.89 -1.82
C ILE A 78 11.93 15.65 -0.68
N GLU A 79 12.69 14.95 0.14
CA GLU A 79 13.39 15.51 1.29
C GLU A 79 14.77 14.86 1.41
N ASN A 80 15.81 15.70 1.46
CA ASN A 80 17.17 15.24 1.69
C ASN A 80 17.40 15.06 3.19
N ILE A 81 17.33 13.82 3.67
CA ILE A 81 17.47 13.46 5.07
C ILE A 81 18.74 12.65 5.26
N THR A 82 19.72 13.21 5.96
CA THR A 82 20.92 12.50 6.36
C THR A 82 20.65 11.73 7.65
N ILE A 83 20.91 10.42 7.65
CA ILE A 83 20.75 9.57 8.83
C ILE A 83 22.06 8.85 9.15
N SER A 84 22.43 8.85 10.42
CA SER A 84 23.61 8.17 10.97
C SER A 84 23.22 6.85 11.61
N LYS A 85 24.19 5.98 11.89
CA LYS A 85 23.90 4.66 12.45
C LYS A 85 23.13 4.75 13.76
N ASN A 86 22.10 3.91 13.89
CA ASN A 86 21.15 3.85 14.99
C ASN A 86 20.16 5.03 15.07
N ASP A 87 20.22 6.00 14.15
CA ASP A 87 19.19 7.04 14.09
C ASP A 87 17.83 6.41 13.74
N ILE A 88 16.81 6.93 14.41
CA ILE A 88 15.41 6.60 14.15
C ILE A 88 14.71 7.89 13.78
N ILE A 89 14.15 7.93 12.57
CA ILE A 89 13.37 9.07 12.08
C ILE A 89 11.95 8.62 11.83
N GLU A 90 11.00 9.38 12.35
CA GLU A 90 9.58 9.14 12.20
C GLU A 90 8.96 10.29 11.43
N ILE A 91 8.46 9.98 10.24
CA ILE A 91 7.93 10.96 9.30
C ILE A 91 6.42 10.74 9.21
N PRO A 92 5.61 11.65 9.78
CA PRO A 92 4.18 11.59 9.60
C PRO A 92 3.82 11.87 8.14
N PHE A 93 2.79 11.20 7.65
CA PHE A 93 2.24 11.42 6.32
C PHE A 93 0.72 11.36 6.35
N GLU A 94 0.12 12.00 5.35
CA GLU A 94 -1.28 11.88 4.99
C GLU A 94 -1.33 11.66 3.48
N LEU A 95 -1.82 10.48 3.07
CA LEU A 95 -1.95 10.11 1.67
C LEU A 95 -3.42 10.14 1.29
N GLU A 96 -3.76 11.03 0.36
CA GLU A 96 -5.07 11.05 -0.27
C GLU A 96 -5.18 9.90 -1.28
N PHE A 97 -6.33 9.22 -1.28
CA PHE A 97 -6.62 8.16 -2.23
C PHE A 97 -8.06 8.23 -2.71
N ILE A 98 -8.28 7.79 -3.94
CA ILE A 98 -9.62 7.68 -4.52
C ILE A 98 -10.02 6.22 -4.51
N TYR A 99 -11.09 5.92 -3.77
CA TYR A 99 -11.75 4.62 -3.83
C TYR A 99 -12.65 4.54 -5.08
N VAL A 100 -12.05 4.36 -6.25
CA VAL A 100 -12.83 4.10 -7.47
C VAL A 100 -13.26 2.64 -7.44
N GLN A 101 -14.51 2.42 -7.06
CA GLN A 101 -15.13 1.11 -7.18
C GLN A 101 -14.98 0.62 -8.65
N SER A 102 -14.42 -0.58 -8.84
CA SER A 102 -14.08 -1.12 -10.17
C SER A 102 -15.31 -1.12 -11.09
N GLU A 103 -15.16 -1.12 -12.42
CA GLU A 103 -16.29 -0.89 -13.37
C GLU A 103 -17.58 -1.71 -13.14
N MET A 104 -17.51 -2.83 -12.42
CA MET A 104 -18.66 -3.62 -11.98
C MET A 104 -19.54 -2.94 -10.91
N ASP A 105 -18.98 -2.03 -10.12
CA ASP A 105 -19.67 -1.31 -9.06
C ASP A 105 -20.47 -0.10 -9.57
N LYS A 106 -20.04 0.52 -10.69
CA LYS A 106 -20.88 1.50 -11.41
C LYS A 106 -22.21 0.88 -11.88
N LEU A 107 -22.24 -0.43 -12.12
CA LEU A 107 -23.47 -1.18 -12.43
C LEU A 107 -24.28 -1.52 -11.17
N GLU A 108 -23.64 -1.67 -10.00
CA GLU A 108 -24.27 -1.97 -8.71
C GLU A 108 -25.12 -0.79 -8.19
N ASP A 109 -24.69 0.45 -8.41
CA ASP A 109 -25.41 1.65 -7.96
C ASP A 109 -26.59 2.07 -8.84
N SER A 110 -26.82 1.37 -9.97
CA SER A 110 -27.95 1.66 -10.85
C SER A 110 -29.28 1.04 -10.39
N ASN A 111 -29.29 0.04 -9.48
CA ASN A 111 -30.55 -0.57 -9.02
C ASN A 111 -30.43 -1.44 -7.75
N ILE A 112 -31.40 -1.36 -6.82
CA ILE A 112 -31.43 -2.14 -5.55
C ILE A 112 -31.46 -3.65 -5.82
N PHE A 113 -32.13 -4.09 -6.88
CA PHE A 113 -32.17 -5.50 -7.31
C PHE A 113 -30.85 -5.96 -7.95
N ALA A 114 -30.09 -5.05 -8.56
CA ALA A 114 -28.77 -5.35 -9.13
C ALA A 114 -27.73 -5.61 -8.04
N LYS A 115 -27.84 -4.95 -6.87
CA LYS A 115 -26.95 -5.19 -5.70
C LYS A 115 -26.92 -6.66 -5.25
N GLY A 116 -28.06 -7.35 -5.30
CA GLY A 116 -28.15 -8.78 -4.97
C GLY A 116 -27.47 -9.68 -6.01
N LEU A 117 -27.65 -9.39 -7.29
CA LEU A 117 -27.11 -10.20 -8.39
C LEU A 117 -25.60 -9.96 -8.61
N VAL A 118 -25.12 -8.73 -8.42
CA VAL A 118 -23.70 -8.38 -8.51
C VAL A 118 -22.91 -9.05 -7.37
N LYS A 119 -23.43 -9.06 -6.15
CA LYS A 119 -22.81 -9.80 -5.02
C LYS A 119 -22.74 -11.30 -5.29
N LEU A 120 -23.79 -11.89 -5.88
CA LEU A 120 -23.79 -13.30 -6.27
C LEU A 120 -22.84 -13.58 -7.44
N ALA A 121 -22.71 -12.68 -8.41
CA ALA A 121 -21.80 -12.81 -9.54
C ALA A 121 -20.32 -12.62 -9.14
N LYS A 122 -20.01 -11.65 -8.27
CA LYS A 122 -18.67 -11.47 -7.67
C LYS A 122 -18.25 -12.71 -6.88
N LYS A 123 -19.16 -13.28 -6.10
CA LYS A 123 -18.97 -14.53 -5.35
C LYS A 123 -18.84 -15.76 -6.26
N ALA A 124 -19.60 -15.82 -7.36
CA ALA A 124 -19.55 -16.91 -8.33
C ALA A 124 -18.25 -16.89 -9.16
N ARG A 125 -17.71 -15.71 -9.52
CA ARG A 125 -16.54 -15.55 -10.40
C ARG A 125 -15.18 -15.51 -9.71
N GLY A 126 -15.14 -15.66 -8.37
CA GLY A 126 -13.87 -15.67 -7.61
C GLY A 126 -13.15 -14.32 -7.69
N VAL A 127 -13.91 -13.22 -7.62
CA VAL A 127 -13.38 -11.86 -7.67
C VAL A 127 -13.02 -11.41 -6.25
N HIS A 128 -11.79 -10.93 -6.06
CA HIS A 128 -11.28 -10.46 -4.77
C HIS A 128 -10.39 -9.24 -4.96
N SER A 129 -10.67 -8.18 -4.20
CA SER A 129 -9.84 -6.97 -4.09
C SER A 129 -9.09 -7.00 -2.77
N GLU A 130 -7.78 -6.78 -2.82
CA GLU A 130 -6.90 -6.62 -1.66
C GLU A 130 -6.27 -5.23 -1.72
N TYR A 131 -6.30 -4.49 -0.62
CA TYR A 131 -5.73 -3.14 -0.57
C TYR A 131 -4.42 -3.15 0.20
N SER A 132 -3.46 -2.37 -0.27
CA SER A 132 -2.17 -2.27 0.38
C SER A 132 -1.56 -0.89 0.24
N LEU A 133 -0.82 -0.47 1.26
CA LEU A 133 0.00 0.72 1.25
C LEU A 133 1.47 0.30 1.18
N ARG A 134 2.15 0.77 0.15
CA ARG A 134 3.59 0.57 -0.06
C ARG A 134 4.31 1.88 0.20
N ALA A 135 5.42 1.82 0.93
CA ALA A 135 6.35 2.92 1.06
C ALA A 135 7.75 2.48 0.65
N GLU A 136 8.46 3.33 -0.06
CA GLU A 136 9.81 3.08 -0.57
C GLU A 136 10.64 4.35 -0.38
N ALA A 137 11.83 4.22 0.22
CA ALA A 137 12.74 5.34 0.41
C ALA A 137 13.91 5.23 -0.56
N ASN A 138 14.07 6.25 -1.41
CA ASN A 138 15.19 6.36 -2.31
C ASN A 138 16.43 6.83 -1.52
N ILE A 139 17.49 6.03 -1.56
CA ILE A 139 18.76 6.32 -0.89
C ILE A 139 19.81 6.59 -1.96
N LYS A 140 20.54 7.69 -1.78
CA LYS A 140 21.58 8.08 -2.72
C LYS A 140 22.69 7.03 -2.79
N GLY A 141 23.02 6.62 -4.00
CA GLY A 141 24.16 5.73 -4.27
C GLY A 141 23.90 4.25 -3.96
N THR A 142 22.68 3.88 -3.62
CA THR A 142 22.27 2.49 -3.41
C THR A 142 21.64 1.89 -4.67
N ALA A 143 21.87 0.61 -4.93
CA ALA A 143 21.22 -0.08 -6.06
C ALA A 143 19.82 -0.57 -5.71
N LEU A 144 19.58 -0.85 -4.42
CA LEU A 144 18.31 -1.32 -3.90
C LEU A 144 17.81 -0.39 -2.79
N HIS A 145 16.53 -0.06 -2.85
CA HIS A 145 15.88 0.86 -1.93
C HIS A 145 15.04 0.10 -0.89
N PRO A 146 15.11 0.46 0.40
CA PRO A 146 14.27 -0.16 1.42
C PRO A 146 12.80 0.20 1.17
N PHE A 147 11.95 -0.80 1.37
CA PHE A 147 10.51 -0.64 1.24
C PHE A 147 9.77 -1.47 2.29
N ASP A 148 8.54 -1.06 2.58
CA ASP A 148 7.58 -1.85 3.36
C ASP A 148 6.24 -1.85 2.62
N ASN A 149 5.48 -2.93 2.79
CA ASN A 149 4.16 -3.09 2.20
C ASN A 149 3.18 -3.61 3.25
N LYS A 150 2.16 -2.81 3.55
CA LYS A 150 1.14 -3.10 4.56
C LYS A 150 -0.21 -3.37 3.92
N PRO A 151 -0.80 -4.57 4.10
CA PRO A 151 -2.18 -4.79 3.73
C PRO A 151 -3.09 -3.94 4.61
N LEU A 152 -4.07 -3.29 4.01
CA LEU A 152 -5.07 -2.47 4.67
C LEU A 152 -6.45 -3.09 4.53
N ASN A 153 -7.27 -2.96 5.57
CA ASN A 153 -8.68 -3.30 5.50
C ASN A 153 -9.51 -2.03 5.33
N LEU A 154 -9.98 -1.79 4.11
CA LEU A 154 -10.92 -0.70 3.85
C LEU A 154 -12.30 -1.08 4.38
N VAL A 155 -12.85 -0.25 5.28
CA VAL A 155 -14.17 -0.42 5.89
C VAL A 155 -15.18 0.56 5.31
#